data_AF-A0A2D6Y482-F1
#
_entry.id   AF-A0A2D6Y482-F1
#
_cell.length_a   1.000
_cell.length_b   1.000
_cell.length_c   1.000
_cell.angle_alpha   90.00
_cell.angle_beta   90.00
_cell.angle_gamma   90.00
#
_symmetry.space_group_name_H-M   'P 1'
#
loop_
_entity.id
_entity.type
_entity.pdbx_description
1 polymer ?
#
loop_
_entity_poly.entity_id
_entity_poly.type
_entity_poly.pdbx_seq_one_letter_code
_entity_poly.pdbx_strand_id
1 'polypeptide(L)'
;MTGIFMVLLLLLLVMIAFIGVQRRSALSRHQVEADRTLTLFDLRVGDIVQHDATDWVVEDRLVYRQGEFSWLEYLLRDDDRSVWLVVNEDDNLVVTLEHEIDLPLSLDAKPPSQLEVDGRLYRLSERGTADVTAEQRRVNRRLGACQFFDYRSGSSAVLSIELWGGNSSGAGELEVTIGERIRPLSLSLLPGDGQSVYRPS
;
A
#
# COMPACT_ATOMS: atom_id res chain seq x y z
N MET A 1 -25.96 -31.04 46.06
CA MET A 1 -24.54 -31.01 45.61
C MET A 1 -24.35 -31.51 44.17
N THR A 2 -25.16 -32.44 43.66
CA THR A 2 -25.02 -33.01 42.31
C THR A 2 -25.40 -32.03 41.17
N GLY A 3 -26.42 -31.19 41.35
CA GLY A 3 -26.88 -30.26 40.30
C GLY A 3 -25.86 -29.17 39.92
N ILE A 4 -25.14 -28.62 40.91
CA ILE A 4 -24.12 -27.58 40.67
C ILE A 4 -22.93 -28.16 39.89
N PHE A 5 -22.52 -29.38 40.21
CA PHE A 5 -21.42 -30.07 39.52
C PHE A 5 -21.75 -30.35 38.05
N MET A 6 -23.00 -30.71 37.76
CA MET A 6 -23.47 -30.97 36.39
C MET A 6 -23.50 -29.71 35.54
N VAL A 7 -23.90 -28.57 36.12
CA VAL A 7 -23.87 -27.26 35.45
C VAL A 7 -22.43 -26.82 35.15
N LEU A 8 -21.52 -26.96 36.12
CA LEU A 8 -20.10 -26.63 35.92
C LEU A 8 -19.44 -27.51 34.85
N LEU A 9 -19.75 -28.80 34.81
CA LEU A 9 -19.26 -29.71 33.77
C LEU A 9 -19.77 -29.30 32.38
N LEU A 10 -21.03 -28.91 32.28
CA LEU A 10 -21.63 -28.50 31.00
C LEU A 10 -21.04 -27.18 30.50
N LEU A 11 -20.81 -26.21 31.39
CA LEU A 11 -20.10 -24.96 31.07
C LEU A 11 -18.65 -25.21 30.64
N LEU A 12 -17.95 -26.13 31.30
CA LEU A 12 -16.60 -26.54 30.91
C LEU A 12 -16.58 -27.14 29.50
N LEU A 13 -17.52 -28.04 29.17
CA LEU A 13 -17.62 -28.66 27.85
C LEU A 13 -17.95 -27.65 26.76
N VAL A 14 -18.86 -26.71 27.02
CA VAL A 14 -19.18 -25.61 26.09
C VAL A 14 -17.96 -24.73 25.87
N MET A 15 -17.22 -24.38 26.92
CA MET A 15 -15.99 -23.60 26.81
C MET A 15 -14.91 -24.33 26.01
N ILE A 16 -14.70 -25.62 26.25
CA ILE A 16 -13.74 -26.43 25.48
C ILE A 16 -14.16 -26.52 24.01
N ALA A 17 -15.44 -26.75 23.73
CA ALA A 17 -15.97 -26.77 22.37
C ALA A 17 -15.80 -25.42 21.67
N PHE A 18 -16.08 -24.33 22.38
CA PHE A 18 -15.89 -22.96 21.88
C PHE A 18 -14.42 -22.66 21.54
N ILE A 19 -13.49 -23.00 22.43
CA ILE A 19 -12.04 -22.88 22.18
C ILE A 19 -11.61 -23.76 21.00
N GLY A 20 -12.13 -24.99 20.91
CA GLY A 20 -11.83 -25.91 19.81
C GLY A 20 -12.33 -25.40 18.46
N VAL A 21 -13.52 -24.82 18.41
CA VAL A 21 -14.08 -24.19 17.20
C VAL A 21 -13.26 -22.97 16.80
N GLN A 22 -12.93 -22.08 17.73
CA GLN A 22 -12.11 -20.90 17.42
C GLN A 22 -10.71 -21.26 16.91
N ARG A 23 -10.06 -22.27 17.50
CA ARG A 23 -8.75 -22.76 17.03
C ARG A 23 -8.84 -23.37 15.64
N ARG A 24 -9.88 -24.15 15.35
CA ARG A 24 -10.09 -24.73 14.00
C ARG A 24 -10.32 -23.63 12.97
N SER A 25 -11.14 -22.62 13.27
CA SER A 25 -11.35 -21.50 12.34
C SER A 25 -10.06 -20.70 12.10
N ALA A 26 -9.23 -20.48 13.13
CA ALA A 26 -7.96 -19.79 12.99
C ALA A 26 -6.96 -20.59 12.12
N LEU A 27 -6.84 -21.91 12.36
CA LEU A 27 -5.99 -22.79 11.57
C LEU A 27 -6.45 -22.87 10.11
N SER A 28 -7.74 -23.01 9.86
CA SER A 28 -8.29 -23.01 8.50
C SER A 28 -8.07 -21.68 7.79
N ARG A 29 -8.22 -20.54 8.49
CA ARG A 29 -7.94 -19.21 7.90
C ARG A 29 -6.46 -19.06 7.55
N HIS A 30 -5.55 -19.45 8.44
CA HIS A 30 -4.12 -19.41 8.19
C HIS A 30 -3.72 -20.27 6.98
N GLN A 31 -4.32 -21.45 6.85
CA GLN A 31 -4.07 -22.33 5.71
C GLN A 31 -4.61 -21.77 4.39
N VAL A 32 -5.79 -21.14 4.41
CA VAL A 32 -6.35 -20.45 3.22
C VAL A 32 -5.48 -19.27 2.79
N GLU A 33 -4.93 -18.50 3.73
CA GLU A 33 -4.02 -17.41 3.38
C GLU A 33 -2.70 -17.94 2.82
N ALA A 34 -2.10 -18.98 3.42
CA ALA A 34 -0.84 -19.56 2.97
C ALA A 34 -0.90 -20.16 1.55
N ASP A 35 -2.07 -20.67 1.13
CA ASP A 35 -2.27 -21.26 -0.20
C ASP A 35 -2.66 -20.20 -1.27
N ARG A 36 -2.71 -18.90 -0.92
CA ARG A 36 -3.11 -17.84 -1.85
C ARG A 36 -2.04 -17.65 -2.95
N THR A 37 -2.47 -17.76 -4.20
CA THR A 37 -1.66 -17.36 -5.36
C THR A 37 -1.76 -15.84 -5.52
N LEU A 38 -0.63 -15.15 -5.47
CA LEU A 38 -0.58 -13.69 -5.53
C LEU A 38 -0.20 -13.17 -6.91
N THR A 39 -0.72 -11.99 -7.21
CA THR A 39 -0.35 -11.13 -8.33
C THR A 39 -0.05 -9.72 -7.82
N LEU A 40 0.46 -8.85 -8.69
CA LEU A 40 0.66 -7.45 -8.34
C LEU A 40 -0.64 -6.66 -8.15
N PHE A 41 -1.80 -7.22 -8.49
CA PHE A 41 -3.09 -6.53 -8.46
C PHE A 41 -3.94 -6.87 -7.23
N ASP A 42 -3.56 -7.90 -6.47
CA ASP A 42 -4.33 -8.43 -5.35
C ASP A 42 -3.53 -8.58 -4.05
N LEU A 43 -2.36 -7.93 -3.97
CA LEU A 43 -1.62 -7.78 -2.72
C LEU A 43 -2.48 -7.10 -1.65
N ARG A 44 -2.29 -7.51 -0.40
CA ARG A 44 -3.04 -7.05 0.77
C ARG A 44 -2.11 -6.76 1.92
N VAL A 45 -2.60 -5.99 2.89
CA VAL A 45 -1.88 -5.74 4.14
C VAL A 45 -1.41 -7.06 4.77
N GLY A 46 -0.13 -7.11 5.15
CA GLY A 46 0.55 -8.28 5.71
C GLY A 46 1.28 -9.16 4.70
N ASP A 47 0.96 -9.07 3.40
CA ASP A 47 1.73 -9.78 2.38
C ASP A 47 3.17 -9.29 2.33
N ILE A 48 4.07 -10.14 1.82
CA ILE A 48 5.47 -9.82 1.65
C ILE A 48 5.80 -9.66 0.17
N VAL A 49 6.41 -8.53 -0.16
CA VAL A 49 7.05 -8.27 -1.46
C VAL A 49 8.56 -8.36 -1.26
N GLN A 50 9.18 -9.38 -1.82
CA GLN A 50 10.64 -9.51 -1.77
C GLN A 50 11.27 -8.85 -2.99
N HIS A 51 12.23 -7.96 -2.75
CA HIS A 51 13.00 -7.30 -3.80
C HIS A 51 14.41 -6.97 -3.29
N ASP A 52 15.43 -7.24 -4.11
CA ASP A 52 16.84 -6.96 -3.79
C ASP A 52 17.27 -7.39 -2.38
N ALA A 53 16.91 -8.62 -2.00
CA ALA A 53 17.17 -9.25 -0.69
C ALA A 53 16.52 -8.56 0.51
N THR A 54 15.52 -7.69 0.29
CA THR A 54 14.69 -7.10 1.34
C THR A 54 13.29 -7.71 1.29
N ASP A 55 12.76 -8.06 2.46
CA ASP A 55 11.40 -8.56 2.64
C ASP A 55 10.50 -7.41 3.09
N TRP A 56 9.76 -6.83 2.15
CA TRP A 56 8.89 -5.70 2.44
C TRP A 56 7.49 -6.16 2.84
N VAL A 57 6.99 -5.69 3.98
CA VAL A 57 5.61 -5.91 4.39
C VAL A 57 4.70 -4.89 3.73
N VAL A 58 3.61 -5.35 3.10
CA VAL A 58 2.54 -4.48 2.61
C VAL A 58 1.77 -3.92 3.82
N GLU A 59 1.77 -2.61 3.98
CA GLU A 59 1.16 -1.90 5.11
C GLU A 59 -0.05 -1.06 4.71
N ASP A 60 -0.17 -0.72 3.43
CA ASP A 60 -1.38 -0.12 2.87
C ASP A 60 -1.53 -0.47 1.39
N ARG A 61 -2.76 -0.34 0.90
CA ARG A 61 -3.13 -0.47 -0.51
C ARG A 61 -4.07 0.67 -0.87
N LEU A 62 -3.59 1.54 -1.73
CA LEU A 62 -4.34 2.62 -2.32
C LEU A 62 -4.78 2.23 -3.73
N VAL A 63 -6.02 2.59 -4.06
CA VAL A 63 -6.61 2.43 -5.39
C VAL A 63 -6.98 3.81 -5.90
N TYR A 64 -6.32 4.21 -6.98
CA TYR A 64 -6.52 5.47 -7.67
C TYR A 64 -7.44 5.26 -8.86
N ARG A 65 -8.36 6.21 -9.09
CA ARG A 65 -9.26 6.19 -10.24
C ARG A 65 -9.32 7.56 -10.91
N GLN A 66 -9.13 7.59 -12.22
CA GLN A 66 -9.32 8.75 -13.07
C GLN A 66 -10.15 8.35 -14.30
N GLY A 67 -11.45 8.62 -14.24
CA GLY A 67 -12.36 8.15 -15.30
C GLY A 67 -12.34 6.62 -15.40
N GLU A 68 -11.97 6.11 -16.56
CA GLU A 68 -11.85 4.66 -16.82
C GLU A 68 -10.48 4.09 -16.43
N PHE A 69 -9.50 4.94 -16.08
CA PHE A 69 -8.14 4.52 -15.73
C PHE A 69 -8.02 4.29 -14.21
N SER A 70 -7.22 3.29 -13.84
CA SER A 70 -6.93 3.00 -12.43
C SER A 70 -5.54 2.42 -12.25
N TRP A 71 -4.91 2.72 -11.13
CA TRP A 71 -3.65 2.12 -10.71
C TRP A 71 -3.67 1.85 -9.20
N LEU A 72 -2.68 1.08 -8.75
CA LEU A 72 -2.52 0.66 -7.38
C LEU A 72 -1.21 1.18 -6.82
N GLU A 73 -1.24 1.61 -5.58
CA GLU A 73 -0.04 1.94 -4.82
C GLU A 73 -0.03 1.16 -3.51
N TYR A 74 1.06 0.47 -3.25
CA TYR A 74 1.26 -0.29 -2.03
C TYR A 74 2.31 0.39 -1.17
N LEU A 75 1.96 0.72 0.07
CA LEU A 75 2.96 1.14 1.04
C LEU A 75 3.69 -0.11 1.53
N LEU A 76 4.97 -0.18 1.23
CA LEU A 76 5.87 -1.26 1.62
C LEU A 76 6.75 -0.79 2.78
N ARG A 77 6.94 -1.64 3.80
CA ARG A 77 7.79 -1.34 4.96
C ARG A 77 8.75 -2.44 5.35
N ASP A 78 9.95 -2.01 5.72
CA ASP A 78 10.97 -2.81 6.37
C ASP A 78 11.66 -1.95 7.45
N ASP A 79 11.32 -2.23 8.71
CA ASP A 79 11.68 -1.44 9.89
C ASP A 79 11.30 0.04 9.77
N ASP A 80 12.28 0.94 9.75
CA ASP A 80 12.11 2.38 9.60
C ASP A 80 12.00 2.81 8.12
N ARG A 81 12.29 1.91 7.18
CA ARG A 81 12.27 2.18 5.74
C ARG A 81 10.86 1.99 5.18
N SER A 82 10.47 2.90 4.29
CA SER A 82 9.24 2.76 3.50
C SER A 82 9.45 3.14 2.05
N VAL A 83 8.77 2.41 1.17
CA VAL A 83 8.72 2.67 -0.26
C VAL A 83 7.29 2.47 -0.76
N TRP A 84 6.94 3.11 -1.86
CA TRP A 84 5.72 2.87 -2.61
C TRP A 84 6.02 1.95 -3.78
N LEU A 85 5.28 0.84 -3.87
CA LEU A 85 5.22 0.02 -5.07
C LEU A 85 4.00 0.46 -5.89
N VAL A 86 4.24 1.11 -7.02
CA VAL A 86 3.19 1.59 -7.91
C VAL A 86 3.01 0.58 -9.04
N VAL A 87 1.77 0.16 -9.27
CA VAL A 87 1.38 -0.82 -10.29
C VAL A 87 0.34 -0.18 -11.20
N ASN A 88 0.73 0.11 -12.44
CA ASN A 88 -0.12 0.71 -13.45
C ASN A 88 -0.16 -0.19 -14.69
N GLU A 89 -1.35 -0.57 -15.13
CA GLU A 89 -1.59 -1.32 -16.36
C GLU A 89 -2.60 -0.57 -17.23
N ASP A 90 -2.07 0.19 -18.17
CA ASP A 90 -2.83 0.80 -19.27
C ASP A 90 -2.49 0.06 -20.57
N ASP A 91 -1.65 0.63 -21.44
CA ASP A 91 -1.15 -0.07 -22.64
C ASP A 91 -0.18 -1.23 -22.30
N ASN A 92 0.60 -1.07 -21.23
CA ASN A 92 1.59 -2.03 -20.77
C ASN A 92 1.70 -1.97 -19.24
N LEU A 93 2.07 -3.09 -18.62
CA LEU A 93 2.39 -3.13 -17.21
C LEU A 93 3.66 -2.31 -16.89
N VAL A 94 3.49 -1.29 -16.06
CA VAL A 94 4.55 -0.47 -15.48
C VAL A 94 4.53 -0.68 -13.97
N VAL A 95 5.70 -1.00 -13.42
CA VAL A 95 5.91 -1.17 -11.99
C VAL A 95 7.09 -0.30 -11.57
N THR A 96 6.90 0.55 -10.58
CA THR A 96 7.95 1.39 -10.00
C THR A 96 8.07 1.15 -8.51
N LEU A 97 9.28 1.33 -7.99
CA LEU A 97 9.55 1.35 -6.57
C LEU A 97 10.11 2.72 -6.22
N GLU A 98 9.41 3.43 -5.34
CA GLU A 98 9.63 4.85 -5.11
C GLU A 98 9.75 5.14 -3.61
N HIS A 99 10.64 6.05 -3.23
CA HIS A 99 10.78 6.51 -1.86
C HIS A 99 10.49 8.01 -1.78
N GLU A 100 9.99 8.45 -0.63
CA GLU A 100 9.70 9.84 -0.37
C GLU A 100 10.99 10.66 -0.26
N ILE A 101 10.96 11.89 -0.77
CA ILE A 101 12.03 12.87 -0.65
C ILE A 101 11.48 14.24 -0.22
N ASP A 102 12.30 14.97 0.53
CA ASP A 102 12.01 16.36 0.83
C ASP A 102 12.44 17.25 -0.34
N LEU A 103 11.47 17.70 -1.14
CA LEU A 103 11.70 18.71 -2.17
C LEU A 103 11.00 20.01 -1.76
N PRO A 104 11.73 21.14 -1.65
CA PRO A 104 11.15 22.41 -1.21
C PRO A 104 10.28 23.02 -2.31
N LEU A 105 9.06 22.51 -2.46
CA LEU A 105 8.03 23.03 -3.36
C LEU A 105 6.98 23.79 -2.55
N SER A 106 6.50 24.89 -3.12
CA SER A 106 5.36 25.62 -2.55
C SER A 106 4.06 24.99 -3.04
N LEU A 107 3.15 24.70 -2.11
CA LEU A 107 1.80 24.19 -2.37
C LEU A 107 0.93 25.15 -3.22
N ASP A 108 1.27 26.44 -3.22
CA ASP A 108 0.53 27.47 -3.96
C ASP A 108 1.01 27.59 -5.42
N ALA A 109 2.17 27.00 -5.73
CA ALA A 109 2.74 27.02 -7.06
C ALA A 109 2.38 25.74 -7.81
N LYS A 110 1.91 25.89 -9.06
CA LYS A 110 1.77 24.75 -9.96
C LYS A 110 3.15 24.07 -10.12
N PRO A 111 3.26 22.74 -9.98
CA PRO A 111 4.51 22.04 -10.20
C PRO A 111 5.13 22.37 -11.57
N PRO A 112 6.45 22.61 -11.64
CA PRO A 112 7.10 23.06 -12.86
C PRO A 112 7.10 21.94 -13.91
N SER A 113 7.28 22.29 -15.19
CA SER A 113 7.34 21.28 -16.27
C SER A 113 8.63 20.47 -16.27
N GLN A 114 9.67 20.93 -15.57
CA GLN A 114 10.94 20.26 -15.39
C GLN A 114 11.46 20.48 -13.97
N LEU A 115 12.13 19.47 -13.44
CA LEU A 115 12.76 19.47 -12.12
C LEU A 115 14.17 18.90 -12.24
N GLU A 116 15.13 19.50 -11.56
CA GLU A 116 16.47 18.92 -11.40
C GLU A 116 16.59 18.40 -9.97
N VAL A 117 16.81 17.10 -9.83
CA VAL A 117 17.00 16.42 -8.55
C VAL A 117 18.25 15.56 -8.67
N ASP A 118 19.20 15.74 -7.76
CA ASP A 118 20.49 15.02 -7.74
C ASP A 118 21.23 15.01 -9.10
N GLY A 119 21.21 16.15 -9.80
CA GLY A 119 21.87 16.33 -11.10
C GLY A 119 21.16 15.63 -12.27
N ARG A 120 19.95 15.11 -12.06
CA ARG A 120 19.12 14.47 -13.07
C ARG A 120 17.93 15.36 -13.42
N LEU A 121 17.73 15.59 -14.71
CA LEU A 121 16.61 16.40 -15.22
C LEU A 121 15.38 15.53 -15.46
N TYR A 122 14.35 15.74 -14.66
CA TYR A 122 13.03 15.15 -14.74
C TYR A 122 12.09 16.04 -15.57
N ARG A 123 11.34 15.44 -16.48
CA ARG A 123 10.35 16.16 -17.31
C ARG A 123 8.96 15.62 -17.04
N LEU A 124 8.00 16.52 -16.89
CA LEU A 124 6.61 16.19 -16.67
C LEU A 124 6.08 15.35 -17.85
N SER A 125 5.64 14.13 -17.58
CA SER A 125 5.04 13.22 -18.55
C SER A 125 3.53 13.17 -18.44
N GLU A 126 2.99 13.23 -17.22
CA GLU A 126 1.56 13.09 -16.97
C GLU A 126 1.14 13.97 -15.80
N ARG A 127 -0.14 14.37 -15.80
CA ARG A 127 -0.75 15.02 -14.64
C ARG A 127 -2.26 14.83 -14.67
N GLY A 128 -2.88 14.87 -13.52
CA GLY A 128 -4.32 14.92 -13.42
C GLY A 128 -4.82 14.91 -12.00
N THR A 129 -6.09 14.54 -11.84
CA THR A 129 -6.72 14.33 -10.54
C THR A 129 -7.29 12.93 -10.51
N ALA A 130 -7.09 12.22 -9.40
CA ALA A 130 -7.66 10.91 -9.16
C ALA A 130 -8.45 10.89 -7.86
N ASP A 131 -9.52 10.09 -7.83
CA ASP A 131 -10.20 9.71 -6.62
C ASP A 131 -9.49 8.51 -6.00
N VAL A 132 -9.04 8.66 -4.75
CA VAL A 132 -8.25 7.65 -4.06
C VAL A 132 -9.03 7.01 -2.92
N THR A 133 -8.97 5.69 -2.88
CA THR A 133 -9.58 4.85 -1.84
C THR A 133 -8.54 3.92 -1.24
N ALA A 134 -8.71 3.52 0.01
CA ALA A 134 -7.87 2.51 0.67
C ALA A 134 -8.73 1.37 1.19
N GLU A 135 -8.25 0.14 1.11
CA GLU A 135 -8.96 -1.03 1.69
C GLU A 135 -8.91 -1.02 3.22
N GLN A 136 -7.81 -0.52 3.79
CA GLN A 136 -7.65 -0.29 5.22
C GLN A 136 -7.17 1.15 5.42
N ARG A 137 -7.74 1.87 6.38
CA ARG A 137 -7.32 3.25 6.65
C ARG A 137 -6.03 3.25 7.48
N ARG A 138 -4.87 3.04 6.86
CA ARG A 138 -3.55 3.03 7.55
C ARG A 138 -2.66 4.21 7.18
N VAL A 139 -2.84 4.82 6.01
CA VAL A 139 -2.19 6.10 5.68
C VAL A 139 -2.79 7.22 6.53
N ASN A 140 -1.91 8.04 7.11
CA ASN A 140 -2.30 9.19 7.92
C ASN A 140 -2.59 10.43 7.05
N ARG A 141 -3.29 10.27 5.93
CA ARG A 141 -3.69 11.37 5.04
C ARG A 141 -5.20 11.37 4.80
N ARG A 142 -5.73 12.54 4.43
CA ARG A 142 -7.15 12.67 4.08
C ARG A 142 -7.37 12.12 2.67
N LEU A 143 -7.81 10.86 2.59
CA LEU A 143 -8.22 10.22 1.34
C LEU A 143 -9.36 11.00 0.65
N GLY A 144 -9.44 10.88 -0.67
CA GLY A 144 -10.34 11.63 -1.53
C GLY A 144 -9.65 11.98 -2.84
N ALA A 145 -9.81 13.22 -3.30
CA ALA A 145 -9.13 13.70 -4.50
C ALA A 145 -7.63 13.93 -4.24
N CYS A 146 -6.79 13.37 -5.10
CA CYS A 146 -5.35 13.61 -5.20
C CYS A 146 -5.05 14.25 -6.56
N GLN A 147 -4.34 15.38 -6.58
CA GLN A 147 -3.75 15.90 -7.82
C GLN A 147 -2.33 15.35 -7.95
N PHE A 148 -2.04 14.68 -9.05
CA PHE A 148 -0.74 14.05 -9.30
C PHE A 148 -0.02 14.68 -10.48
N PHE A 149 1.31 14.65 -10.44
CA PHE A 149 2.20 15.12 -11.48
C PHE A 149 3.37 14.14 -11.60
N ASP A 150 3.37 13.35 -12.67
CA ASP A 150 4.39 12.34 -12.89
C ASP A 150 5.45 12.84 -13.86
N TYR A 151 6.69 12.61 -13.47
CA TYR A 151 7.87 13.02 -14.21
C TYR A 151 8.72 11.81 -14.55
N ARG A 152 9.43 11.91 -15.67
CA ARG A 152 10.37 10.88 -16.12
C ARG A 152 11.73 11.47 -16.45
N SER A 153 12.77 10.68 -16.23
CA SER A 153 14.12 10.96 -16.71
C SER A 153 14.75 9.70 -17.29
N GLY A 154 15.21 9.77 -18.53
CA GLY A 154 15.71 8.58 -19.24
C GLY A 154 14.64 7.50 -19.40
N SER A 155 15.04 6.22 -19.29
CA SER A 155 14.16 5.07 -19.55
C SER A 155 13.46 4.50 -18.31
N SER A 156 14.00 4.73 -17.11
CA SER A 156 13.55 4.06 -15.88
C SER A 156 13.22 5.00 -14.74
N ALA A 157 13.89 6.16 -14.65
CA ALA A 157 13.74 7.02 -13.50
C ALA A 157 12.41 7.76 -13.50
N VAL A 158 11.76 7.78 -12.35
CA VAL A 158 10.47 8.43 -12.12
C VAL A 158 10.56 9.36 -10.92
N LEU A 159 9.71 10.38 -10.94
CA LEU A 159 9.43 11.24 -9.79
C LEU A 159 7.93 11.54 -9.84
N SER A 160 7.23 11.38 -8.73
CA SER A 160 5.84 11.76 -8.62
C SER A 160 5.68 12.87 -7.58
N ILE A 161 4.76 13.78 -7.86
CA ILE A 161 4.31 14.79 -6.90
C ILE A 161 2.82 14.60 -6.72
N GLU A 162 2.39 14.46 -5.47
CA GLU A 162 1.00 14.33 -5.09
C GLU A 162 0.57 15.45 -4.15
N LEU A 163 -0.59 16.04 -4.45
CA LEU A 163 -1.21 17.08 -3.64
C LEU A 163 -2.55 16.59 -3.10
N TRP A 164 -2.62 16.43 -1.79
CA TRP A 164 -3.75 15.87 -1.06
C TRP A 164 -4.58 16.94 -0.36
N GLY A 165 -5.91 16.77 -0.34
CA GLY A 165 -6.79 17.53 0.57
C GLY A 165 -7.03 19.01 0.25
N GLY A 166 -6.56 19.53 -0.89
CA GLY A 166 -6.75 20.92 -1.28
C GLY A 166 -8.19 21.26 -1.68
N ASN A 167 -8.91 21.99 -0.82
CA ASN A 167 -10.05 22.85 -1.20
C ASN A 167 -10.01 24.17 -0.41
N SER A 168 -10.91 25.10 -0.73
CA SER A 168 -10.90 26.59 -0.60
C SER A 168 -10.45 27.27 0.71
N SER A 169 -9.87 26.56 1.69
CA SER A 169 -9.64 27.08 3.04
C SER A 169 -8.36 26.60 3.73
N GLY A 170 -7.48 25.82 3.09
CA GLY A 170 -6.25 25.38 3.78
C GLY A 170 -5.28 24.60 2.90
N ALA A 171 -4.00 24.71 3.26
CA ALA A 171 -2.88 24.03 2.61
C ALA A 171 -3.13 22.51 2.52
N GLY A 172 -2.98 21.95 1.32
CA GLY A 172 -2.97 20.49 1.13
C GLY A 172 -1.69 19.86 1.68
N GLU A 173 -1.63 18.53 1.69
CA GLU A 173 -0.39 17.80 1.98
C GLU A 173 0.34 17.53 0.66
N LEU A 174 1.61 17.91 0.58
CA LEU A 174 2.50 17.61 -0.55
C LEU A 174 3.26 16.33 -0.22
N GLU A 175 3.24 15.37 -1.14
CA GLU A 175 4.15 14.23 -1.14
C GLU A 175 4.98 14.26 -2.43
N VAL A 176 6.26 13.98 -2.30
CA VAL A 176 7.17 13.86 -3.45
C VAL A 176 7.91 12.55 -3.32
N THR A 177 7.78 11.70 -4.33
CA THR A 177 8.48 10.41 -4.41
C THR A 177 9.44 10.40 -5.59
N ILE A 178 10.52 9.66 -5.45
CA ILE A 178 11.48 9.40 -6.53
C ILE A 178 11.79 7.91 -6.56
N GLY A 179 11.99 7.37 -7.75
CA GLY A 179 12.23 5.95 -7.90
C GLY A 179 12.66 5.51 -9.27
N GLU A 180 12.57 4.21 -9.48
CA GLU A 180 12.95 3.55 -10.72
C GLU A 180 11.89 2.54 -11.13
N ARG A 181 11.70 2.40 -12.45
CA ARG A 181 10.94 1.30 -13.02
C ARG A 181 11.68 -0.01 -12.78
N ILE A 182 11.00 -0.97 -12.19
CA ILE A 182 11.51 -2.32 -11.94
C ILE A 182 10.83 -3.34 -12.87
N ARG A 183 11.42 -4.54 -12.98
CA ARG A 183 10.81 -5.64 -13.72
C ARG A 183 9.83 -6.38 -12.80
N PRO A 184 8.59 -6.66 -13.21
CA PRO A 184 7.68 -7.47 -12.39
C PRO A 184 8.29 -8.81 -11.93
N LEU A 185 9.07 -9.44 -12.81
CA LEU A 185 9.78 -10.70 -12.56
C LEU A 185 10.96 -10.59 -11.57
N SER A 186 11.37 -9.39 -11.13
CA SER A 186 12.33 -9.23 -10.04
C SER A 186 11.69 -9.21 -8.66
N LEU A 187 10.37 -9.41 -8.58
CA LEU A 187 9.61 -9.50 -7.34
C LEU A 187 9.24 -10.95 -7.05
N SER A 188 9.35 -11.33 -5.77
CA SER A 188 8.73 -12.55 -5.23
C SER A 188 7.64 -12.12 -4.25
N LEU A 189 6.44 -12.70 -4.39
CA LEU A 189 5.26 -12.32 -3.62
C LEU A 189 4.89 -13.49 -2.69
N LEU A 190 4.78 -13.23 -1.40
CA LEU A 190 4.40 -14.23 -0.39
C LEU A 190 3.16 -13.78 0.37
N PRO A 191 2.19 -14.68 0.62
CA PRO A 191 0.98 -14.31 1.35
C PRO A 191 1.27 -14.03 2.83
N GLY A 192 0.59 -13.01 3.34
CA GLY A 192 0.56 -12.66 4.76
C GLY A 192 -0.70 -13.15 5.46
N ASP A 193 -0.82 -12.85 6.75
CA ASP A 193 -1.99 -13.20 7.59
C ASP A 193 -3.11 -12.13 7.55
N GLY A 194 -2.96 -11.10 6.71
CA GLY A 194 -3.91 -10.00 6.57
C GLY A 194 -3.79 -8.92 7.65
N GLN A 195 -2.76 -8.97 8.50
CA GLN A 195 -2.52 -7.99 9.57
C GLN A 195 -1.29 -7.12 9.29
N SER A 196 -1.32 -5.90 9.82
CA SER A 196 -0.14 -5.04 9.83
C SER A 196 0.88 -5.58 10.82
N VAL A 197 2.17 -5.48 10.47
CA VAL A 197 3.28 -5.83 11.37
C VAL A 197 3.62 -4.66 12.29
N TYR A 198 3.45 -3.42 11.80
CA TYR A 198 3.91 -2.21 12.49
C TYR A 198 2.82 -1.48 13.28
N ARG A 199 1.53 -1.77 13.02
CA ARG A 199 0.40 -1.12 13.68
C ARG A 199 -0.56 -2.16 14.28
N PRO A 200 -0.99 -2.00 15.55
CA PRO A 200 -2.03 -2.83 16.12
C PRO A 200 -3.34 -2.72 15.32
N SER A 201 -4.03 -3.85 15.16
CA SER A 201 -5.33 -3.97 14.47
C SER A 201 -6.47 -3.25 15.20
#